data_AF-A0A8D8BDQ9-F1
#
_entry.id   AF-A0A8D8BDQ9-F1
#
_cell.length_a   1.000
_cell.length_b   1.000
_cell.length_c   1.000
_cell.angle_alpha   90.00
_cell.angle_beta   90.00
_cell.angle_gamma   90.00
#
_symmetry.space_group_name_H-M   'P 1'
#
loop_
_entity.id
_entity.type
_entity.pdbx_description
1 polymer ?
#
loop_
_entity_poly.entity_id
_entity_poly.type
_entity_poly.pdbx_seq_one_letter_code
_entity_poly.pdbx_strand_id
1 'polypeptide(L)'
;MVFLQAPKLLHDFHKIGNTKSDAKVETVLKGCKDTSAIGYHYCLLASNVEDEYGKALQYREIRSGNYKSVIEGDKYDETKVEKQFKDILAKVCPNKEEMQKIMKNLEGKKDDYLTLGGGEILKS
;
A
#
# COMPACT_ATOMS: atom_id res chain seq x y z
N MET A 1 3.34 -11.48 -2.06
CA MET A 1 3.39 -10.91 -3.43
C MET A 1 2.02 -11.10 -4.07
N VAL A 2 1.15 -10.07 -4.05
CA VAL A 2 -0.24 -10.19 -4.51
C VAL A 2 -0.32 -9.76 -5.97
N PHE A 3 -0.69 -10.71 -6.83
CA PHE A 3 -0.97 -10.49 -8.25
C PHE A 3 -1.99 -9.37 -8.44
N LEU A 4 -1.62 -8.35 -9.23
CA LEU A 4 -2.46 -7.24 -9.60
C LEU A 4 -3.47 -7.72 -10.66
N GLN A 5 -4.49 -8.47 -10.22
CA GLN A 5 -5.66 -8.76 -11.02
C GLN A 5 -6.55 -7.51 -10.96
N ALA A 6 -6.75 -6.83 -12.09
CA ALA A 6 -7.61 -5.64 -12.17
C ALA A 6 -8.96 -5.78 -11.43
N PRO A 7 -9.66 -6.94 -11.47
CA PRO A 7 -10.88 -7.13 -10.68
C PRO A 7 -10.69 -7.03 -9.17
N LYS A 8 -9.55 -7.49 -8.64
CA LYS A 8 -9.23 -7.38 -7.20
C LYS A 8 -8.90 -5.96 -6.80
N LEU A 9 -8.28 -5.19 -7.69
CA LEU A 9 -8.04 -3.77 -7.47
C LEU A 9 -9.37 -3.00 -7.47
N LEU A 10 -10.22 -3.21 -8.47
CA LEU A 10 -11.54 -2.57 -8.56
C LEU A 10 -12.41 -2.90 -7.35
N HIS A 11 -12.36 -4.14 -6.85
CA HIS A 11 -13.04 -4.51 -5.62
C HIS A 11 -12.63 -3.62 -4.42
N ASP A 12 -11.36 -3.21 -4.31
CA ASP A 12 -10.94 -2.31 -3.24
C ASP A 12 -11.47 -0.88 -3.42
N PHE A 13 -11.62 -0.39 -4.66
CA PHE A 13 -12.32 0.87 -4.96
C PHE A 13 -13.81 0.77 -4.60
N HIS A 14 -14.46 -0.35 -4.89
CA HIS A 14 -15.87 -0.57 -4.56
C HIS A 14 -16.10 -0.63 -3.05
N LYS A 15 -15.12 -1.14 -2.30
CA LYS A 15 -15.18 -1.18 -0.83
C LYS A 15 -15.18 0.20 -0.19
N ILE A 16 -14.68 1.23 -0.86
CA ILE A 16 -14.80 2.64 -0.44
C ILE A 16 -16.01 3.36 -1.08
N GLY A 17 -16.92 2.61 -1.72
CA GLY A 17 -18.10 3.16 -2.39
C GLY A 17 -17.81 3.81 -3.74
N ASN A 18 -16.61 3.67 -4.28
CA ASN A 18 -16.25 4.25 -5.58
C ASN A 18 -16.34 3.21 -6.71
N THR A 19 -17.47 3.20 -7.42
CA THR A 19 -17.67 2.43 -8.66
C THR A 19 -17.49 3.28 -9.92
N LYS A 20 -17.33 4.60 -9.77
CA LYS A 20 -17.26 5.55 -10.89
C LYS A 20 -15.88 5.57 -11.55
N SER A 21 -14.85 5.17 -10.82
CA SER A 21 -13.47 5.17 -11.32
C SER A 21 -13.10 3.90 -12.10
N ASP A 22 -13.97 2.90 -12.22
CA ASP A 22 -13.66 1.61 -12.86
C ASP A 22 -13.05 1.75 -14.25
N ALA A 23 -13.73 2.48 -15.15
CA ALA A 23 -13.24 2.70 -16.50
C ALA A 23 -11.92 3.48 -16.54
N LYS A 24 -11.71 4.42 -15.60
CA LYS A 24 -10.46 5.17 -15.50
C LYS A 24 -9.32 4.28 -15.04
N VAL A 25 -9.54 3.48 -13.99
CA VAL A 25 -8.57 2.51 -13.47
C VAL A 25 -8.19 1.51 -14.57
N GLU A 26 -9.16 0.94 -15.28
CA GLU A 26 -8.88 0.05 -16.41
C GLU A 26 -8.07 0.73 -17.52
N THR A 27 -8.36 2.00 -17.81
CA THR A 27 -7.60 2.77 -18.80
C THR A 27 -6.15 2.97 -18.36
N VAL A 28 -5.92 3.33 -17.10
CA VAL A 28 -4.58 3.48 -16.52
C VAL A 28 -3.81 2.16 -16.59
N LEU A 29 -4.43 1.05 -16.20
CA LEU A 29 -3.80 -0.27 -16.24
C LEU A 29 -3.46 -0.69 -17.68
N LYS A 30 -4.37 -0.49 -18.64
CA LYS A 30 -4.11 -0.80 -20.06
C LYS A 30 -2.98 0.05 -20.65
N GLY A 31 -2.83 1.30 -20.21
CA GLY A 31 -1.79 2.21 -20.66
C GLY A 31 -0.44 2.05 -19.96
N CYS A 32 -0.36 1.25 -18.89
CA CYS A 32 0.85 1.10 -18.09
C CYS A 32 1.88 0.22 -18.81
N LYS A 33 3.08 0.77 -19.05
CA LYS A 33 4.16 0.08 -19.78
C LYS A 33 4.84 -1.00 -18.95
N ASP A 34 5.00 -0.76 -17.66
CA ASP A 34 5.57 -1.73 -16.73
C ASP A 34 4.44 -2.53 -16.09
N THR A 35 4.31 -3.79 -16.51
CA THR A 35 3.25 -4.70 -16.08
C THR A 35 3.60 -5.45 -14.78
N SER A 36 4.69 -5.09 -14.11
CA SER A 36 4.98 -5.57 -12.77
C SER A 36 4.02 -4.97 -11.74
N ALA A 37 3.92 -5.60 -10.56
CA ALA A 37 3.08 -5.07 -9.48
C ALA A 37 3.51 -3.66 -9.05
N ILE A 38 4.82 -3.40 -9.04
CA ILE A 38 5.38 -2.09 -8.70
C ILE A 38 5.15 -1.07 -9.83
N GLY A 39 5.25 -1.50 -11.09
CA GLY A 39 4.94 -0.66 -12.26
C GLY A 39 3.50 -0.16 -12.24
N TYR A 40 2.53 -1.07 -12.05
CA TYR A 40 1.12 -0.70 -11.93
C TYR A 40 0.84 0.20 -10.72
N HIS A 41 1.50 -0.05 -9.59
CA HIS A 41 1.38 0.82 -8.42
C HIS A 41 1.80 2.26 -8.74
N TYR A 42 2.96 2.44 -9.38
CA TYR A 42 3.41 3.76 -9.82
C TYR A 42 2.51 4.39 -10.89
N CYS A 43 2.02 3.61 -11.85
CA CYS A 43 1.07 4.10 -12.86
C CYS A 43 -0.21 4.65 -12.21
N LEU A 44 -0.73 3.99 -11.18
CA LEU A 44 -1.92 4.45 -10.45
C LEU A 44 -1.63 5.71 -9.62
N LEU A 45 -0.48 5.76 -8.92
CA LEU A 45 -0.05 6.93 -8.16
C LEU A 45 0.21 8.16 -9.04
N ALA A 46 0.61 7.98 -10.29
CA ALA A 46 0.85 9.08 -11.23
C ALA A 46 -0.37 9.44 -12.09
N SER A 47 -1.54 8.87 -11.80
CA SER A 47 -2.73 8.99 -12.65
C SER A 47 -3.80 9.92 -12.06
N ASN A 48 -4.85 10.17 -12.85
CA ASN A 48 -6.02 10.93 -12.42
C ASN A 48 -6.98 10.17 -11.48
N VAL A 49 -6.55 9.01 -10.95
CA VAL A 49 -7.27 8.26 -9.90
C VAL A 49 -6.41 8.08 -8.64
N GLU A 50 -5.33 8.86 -8.50
CA GLU A 50 -4.39 8.80 -7.36
C GLU A 50 -5.12 8.90 -6.01
N ASP A 51 -5.98 9.90 -5.84
CA ASP A 51 -6.68 10.14 -4.57
C ASP A 51 -7.55 8.94 -4.18
N GLU A 52 -8.35 8.42 -5.11
CA GLU A 52 -9.23 7.29 -4.83
C GLU A 52 -8.44 5.99 -4.67
N TYR A 53 -7.34 5.85 -5.40
CA TYR A 53 -6.40 4.74 -5.21
C TYR A 53 -5.78 4.77 -3.81
N GLY A 54 -5.33 5.94 -3.34
CA GLY A 54 -4.79 6.13 -2.01
C GLY A 54 -5.79 5.75 -0.92
N LYS A 55 -7.05 6.20 -1.04
CA LYS A 55 -8.12 5.82 -0.09
C LYS A 55 -8.41 4.32 -0.11
N ALA A 56 -8.47 3.71 -1.29
CA ALA A 56 -8.68 2.27 -1.43
C ALA A 56 -7.53 1.46 -0.80
N LEU A 57 -6.28 1.91 -0.99
CA LEU A 57 -5.10 1.31 -0.37
C LEU A 57 -5.10 1.42 1.15
N GLN A 58 -5.39 2.60 1.70
CA GLN A 58 -5.47 2.80 3.15
C GLN A 58 -6.51 1.87 3.78
N TYR A 59 -7.68 1.76 3.15
CA TYR A 59 -8.71 0.87 3.68
C TYR A 59 -8.36 -0.61 3.49
N ARG A 60 -7.66 -0.97 2.40
CA ARG A 60 -7.13 -2.32 2.20
C ARG A 60 -6.13 -2.70 3.29
N GLU A 61 -5.23 -1.79 3.68
CA GLU A 61 -4.23 -1.99 4.74
C GLU A 61 -4.89 -2.33 6.09
N ILE A 62 -5.91 -1.56 6.49
CA ILE A 62 -6.68 -1.79 7.71
C ILE A 62 -7.35 -3.17 7.68
N ARG A 63 -7.98 -3.53 6.56
CA ARG A 63 -8.65 -4.83 6.40
C ARG A 63 -7.68 -6.01 6.40
N SER A 64 -6.45 -5.84 5.89
CA SER A 64 -5.42 -6.88 5.96
C SER A 64 -4.82 -7.04 7.36
N GLY A 65 -4.78 -5.96 8.15
CA GLY A 65 -4.33 -6.02 9.54
C GLY A 65 -5.36 -6.65 10.49
N ASN A 66 -6.65 -6.60 10.16
CA ASN A 66 -7.73 -7.20 10.95
C ASN A 66 -8.85 -7.79 10.09
N TYR A 67 -8.71 -9.07 9.73
CA TYR A 67 -9.70 -9.81 8.94
C TYR A 67 -11.08 -9.94 9.61
N LYS A 68 -11.19 -9.75 10.93
CA LYS A 68 -12.48 -9.78 11.63
C LYS A 68 -13.44 -8.71 11.12
N SER A 69 -12.92 -7.50 10.84
CA SER A 69 -13.70 -6.41 10.24
C SER A 69 -14.29 -6.76 8.86
N VAL A 70 -13.60 -7.61 8.10
CA VAL A 70 -14.07 -8.11 6.80
C VAL A 70 -15.21 -9.11 6.97
N ILE A 71 -15.16 -9.94 8.02
CA ILE A 71 -16.18 -10.95 8.33
C ILE A 71 -17.44 -10.30 8.92
N GLU A 72 -17.27 -9.27 9.75
CA GLU A 72 -18.37 -8.55 10.42
C GLU A 72 -19.11 -7.57 9.50
N GLY A 73 -18.58 -7.32 8.29
CA GLY A 73 -19.25 -6.50 7.29
C GLY A 73 -19.22 -5.00 7.57
N ASP A 74 -18.18 -4.53 8.27
CA ASP A 74 -17.97 -3.11 8.55
C ASP A 74 -18.06 -2.30 7.24
N LYS A 75 -18.91 -1.27 7.24
CA LYS A 75 -19.00 -0.32 6.13
C LYS A 75 -17.82 0.64 6.18
N TYR A 76 -17.40 1.10 5.00
CA TYR A 76 -16.39 2.15 4.91
C TYR A 76 -16.88 3.44 5.58
N ASP A 77 -16.01 3.99 6.42
CA ASP A 77 -16.15 5.30 7.06
C ASP A 77 -14.79 5.98 6.94
N GLU A 78 -14.75 7.05 6.15
CA GLU A 78 -13.53 7.78 5.84
C GLU A 78 -12.83 8.31 7.10
N THR A 79 -13.59 8.83 8.07
CA THR A 79 -13.03 9.40 9.31
C THR A 79 -12.42 8.31 10.19
N LYS A 80 -13.10 7.15 10.30
CA LYS A 80 -12.58 5.98 11.03
C LYS A 80 -11.31 5.45 10.37
N VAL A 81 -11.32 5.33 9.04
CA VAL A 81 -10.17 4.83 8.26
C VAL A 81 -8.97 5.75 8.39
N GLU A 82 -9.13 7.06 8.23
CA GLU A 82 -8.03 8.01 8.38
C GLU A 82 -7.39 7.95 9.77
N LYS A 83 -8.22 7.84 10.82
CA LYS A 83 -7.73 7.73 12.20
C LYS A 83 -6.94 6.43 12.39
N GLN A 84 -7.50 5.30 11.99
CA GLN A 84 -6.84 4.00 12.11
C GLN A 84 -5.54 3.94 11.29
N PHE A 85 -5.54 4.53 10.10
CA PHE A 85 -4.35 4.59 9.26
C PHE A 85 -3.24 5.47 9.87
N LYS A 86 -3.59 6.62 10.48
CA LYS A 86 -2.64 7.43 11.25
C LYS A 86 -2.02 6.65 12.40
N ASP A 87 -2.81 5.85 13.11
CA ASP A 87 -2.31 4.99 14.20
C ASP A 87 -1.37 3.89 13.68
N ILE A 88 -1.61 3.36 12.48
CA ILE A 88 -0.70 2.41 11.81
C ILE A 88 0.59 3.12 11.40
N LEU A 89 0.50 4.28 10.75
CA LEU A 89 1.66 5.07 10.34
C LEU A 89 2.55 5.42 11.53
N ALA A 90 1.98 5.83 12.67
CA ALA A 90 2.75 6.14 13.87
C ALA A 90 3.54 4.94 14.42
N LYS A 91 3.11 3.70 14.13
CA LYS A 91 3.83 2.48 14.55
C LYS A 91 4.90 2.06 13.55
N VAL A 92 4.69 2.33 12.26
CA VAL A 92 5.56 1.86 11.17
C VAL A 92 6.59 2.91 10.78
N CYS A 93 6.22 4.19 10.84
CA CYS A 93 7.07 5.32 10.51
C CYS A 93 7.51 6.01 11.81
N PRO A 94 8.76 5.76 12.27
CA PRO A 94 9.27 6.41 13.46
C PRO A 94 9.35 7.91 13.22
N ASN A 95 9.15 8.71 14.26
CA ASN A 95 9.36 10.14 14.17
C ASN A 95 10.85 10.46 13.97
N LYS A 96 11.18 11.72 13.65
CA LYS A 96 12.57 12.12 13.34
C LYS A 96 13.56 11.74 14.44
N GLU A 97 13.17 11.87 15.71
CA GLU A 97 14.03 11.54 16.85
C GLU A 97 14.21 10.02 17.02
N GLU A 98 13.14 9.26 16.82
CA GLU A 98 13.18 7.79 16.81
C GLU A 98 14.02 7.26 15.65
N MET A 99 13.86 7.84 14.45
CA MET A 99 14.71 7.54 13.29
C MET A 99 16.18 7.85 13.58
N GLN A 100 16.49 8.97 14.22
CA GLN A 100 17.87 9.30 14.62
C GLN A 100 18.44 8.29 15.63
N LYS A 101 17.63 7.84 16.60
CA LYS A 101 18.03 6.78 17.55
C LYS A 101 18.24 5.44 16.85
N ILE A 102 17.35 5.07 15.93
CA ILE A 102 17.47 3.84 15.11
C ILE A 102 18.74 3.91 14.26
N MET A 103 18.95 5.01 13.53
CA MET A 103 20.16 5.20 12.70
C MET A 103 21.44 5.13 13.53
N LYS A 104 21.49 5.79 14.70
CA LYS A 104 22.65 5.72 15.60
C LYS A 104 22.92 4.31 16.14
N ASN A 105 21.87 3.54 16.41
CA ASN A 105 22.00 2.14 16.85
C ASN A 105 22.45 1.22 15.71
N LEU A 106 22.15 1.57 14.46
CA LEU A 106 22.59 0.86 13.26
C LEU A 106 24.02 1.24 12.85
N GLU A 107 24.42 2.49 13.03
CA GLU A 107 25.81 2.94 12.83
C GLU A 107 26.82 2.23 13.75
N GLY A 108 26.36 1.79 14.94
CA GLY A 108 27.14 0.96 15.87
C GLY A 108 27.19 -0.53 15.51
N LYS A 109 26.35 -0.98 14.57
CA LYS A 109 26.32 -2.34 14.03
C LYS A 109 26.71 -2.29 12.56
N LYS A 110 28.02 -2.21 12.30
CA LYS A 110 28.54 -2.46 10.95
C LYS A 110 28.04 -3.84 10.51
N ASP A 111 27.51 -3.87 9.30
CA ASP A 111 27.09 -5.03 8.53
C ASP A 111 25.68 -5.52 8.89
N ASP A 112 24.68 -5.12 8.07
CA ASP A 112 23.47 -5.91 7.74
C ASP A 112 22.34 -5.11 7.04
N TYR A 113 22.55 -3.84 6.65
CA TYR A 113 21.51 -3.12 5.90
C TYR A 113 21.43 -3.48 4.41
N LEU A 114 22.39 -4.25 3.88
CA LEU A 114 22.36 -4.79 2.50
C LEU A 114 21.75 -6.21 2.41
N THR A 115 21.41 -6.85 3.54
CA THR A 115 20.84 -8.22 3.55
C THR A 115 19.32 -8.26 3.65
N LEU A 116 18.64 -7.12 3.77
CA LEU A 116 17.17 -7.06 3.68
C LEU A 116 16.72 -6.72 2.25
N GLY A 117 16.97 -7.64 1.30
CA GLY A 117 16.18 -7.72 0.06
C GLY A 117 16.89 -7.62 -1.29
N GLY A 118 18.23 -7.64 -1.35
CA GLY A 118 18.96 -7.48 -2.63
C GLY A 118 20.00 -8.55 -2.99
N GLY A 119 20.16 -9.61 -2.19
CA GLY A 119 21.36 -10.46 -2.24
C GLY A 119 21.21 -11.91 -2.72
N GLU A 120 20.00 -12.42 -3.00
CA GLU A 120 19.81 -13.85 -3.35
C GLU A 120 19.15 -14.09 -4.72
N ILE A 121 19.38 -13.20 -5.68
CA ILE A 121 19.07 -13.49 -7.09
C ILE A 121 20.25 -13.08 -7.95
N LEU A 122 21.42 -13.70 -7.73
CA LEU A 122 22.52 -13.75 -8.69
C LEU A 122 23.56 -14.76 -8.14
N LYS A 123 23.20 -16.04 -8.14
CA LYS A 123 24.10 -17.22 -8.24
C LYS A 123 23.30 -18.52 -8.15
N SER A 124 22.73 -18.93 -9.27
CA SER A 124 22.67 -20.34 -9.68
C SER A 124 22.68 -20.40 -11.20
#